data_AF-A0A556MNY3-F1
#
_entry.id   AF-A0A556MNY3-F1
#
_cell.length_a   1.000
_cell.length_b   1.000
_cell.length_c   1.000
_cell.angle_alpha   90.00
_cell.angle_beta   90.00
_cell.angle_gamma   90.00
#
_symmetry.space_group_name_H-M   'P 1'
#
loop_
_entity.id
_entity.type
_entity.pdbx_description
1 polymer ?
#
loop_
_entity_poly.entity_id
_entity_poly.type
_entity_poly.pdbx_seq_one_letter_code
_entity_poly.pdbx_strand_id
1 'polypeptide(L)' 'MKLYNRIMELFWLAMGIIIIIMVTVMCLKESFSSWAVYYAFAFMALGTYFLRRFMRKRMEKHQAFLESQKQK' A
#
# COMPACT_ATOMS: atom_id res chain seq x y z
N MET A 1 -6.38 17.30 1.41
CA MET A 1 -5.10 16.56 1.50
C MET A 1 -5.19 15.21 2.21
N LYS A 2 -5.71 15.11 3.46
CA LYS A 2 -5.76 13.84 4.22
C LYS A 2 -6.66 12.76 3.59
N LEU A 3 -7.82 13.14 3.03
CA LEU A 3 -8.77 12.21 2.42
C LEU A 3 -8.22 11.58 1.12
N TYR A 4 -7.67 12.40 0.21
CA TYR A 4 -7.03 11.93 -1.03
C TYR A 4 -5.90 10.94 -0.74
N ASN A 5 -5.00 11.28 0.19
CA ASN A 5 -3.96 10.35 0.60
C ASN A 5 -4.56 9.05 1.15
N ARG A 6 -5.61 9.13 1.98
CA ARG A 6 -6.27 7.95 2.56
C ARG A 6 -6.88 7.04 1.48
N ILE A 7 -7.56 7.62 0.49
CA ILE A 7 -8.11 6.91 -0.66
C ILE A 7 -7.00 6.25 -1.48
N MET A 8 -5.92 7.00 -1.78
CA MET A 8 -4.78 6.46 -2.52
C MET A 8 -4.08 5.33 -1.77
N GLU A 9 -4.00 5.37 -0.44
CA GLU A 9 -3.50 4.25 0.36
C GLU A 9 -4.43 3.03 0.21
N LEU A 10 -5.74 3.18 0.41
CA LEU A 10 -6.69 2.07 0.23
C LEU A 10 -6.67 1.49 -1.18
N PHE A 11 -6.46 2.32 -2.20
CA PHE A 11 -6.31 1.88 -3.59
C PHE A 11 -5.15 0.90 -3.75
N TRP A 12 -3.96 1.21 -3.22
CA TRP A 12 -2.80 0.32 -3.31
C TRP A 12 -3.02 -1.00 -2.56
N LEU A 13 -3.72 -0.97 -1.44
CA LEU A 13 -4.09 -2.17 -0.70
C LEU A 13 -5.07 -3.04 -1.48
N ALA A 14 -6.14 -2.43 -2.02
CA ALA A 14 -7.11 -3.13 -2.85
C ALA A 14 -6.44 -3.73 -4.10
N MET A 15 -5.51 -3.00 -4.72
CA MET A 15 -4.78 -3.47 -5.88
C MET A 15 -3.88 -4.65 -5.56
N GLY A 16 -3.15 -4.61 -4.44
CA GLY A 16 -2.37 -5.75 -3.96
C GLY A 16 -3.24 -7.00 -3.77
N ILE A 17 -4.42 -6.85 -3.15
CA ILE A 17 -5.37 -7.96 -2.95
C ILE A 17 -5.88 -8.52 -4.28
N ILE A 18 -6.27 -7.65 -5.23
CA ILE A 18 -6.74 -8.06 -6.54
C ILE A 18 -5.65 -8.83 -7.30
N ILE A 19 -4.41 -8.35 -7.27
CA ILE A 19 -3.28 -9.03 -7.92
C ILE A 19 -3.07 -10.41 -7.29
N ILE A 20 -3.10 -10.53 -5.96
CA ILE A 20 -2.98 -11.83 -5.28
C ILE A 20 -4.07 -12.80 -5.78
N ILE A 21 -5.32 -12.36 -5.81
CA ILE A 21 -6.44 -13.20 -6.26
C ILE A 21 -6.26 -13.61 -7.73
N MET A 22 -5.95 -12.66 -8.62
CA MET A 22 -5.75 -12.95 -10.04
C MET A 22 -4.59 -13.92 -10.27
N VAL A 23 -3.45 -13.67 -9.64
CA VAL A 23 -2.27 -14.56 -9.76
C VAL A 23 -2.58 -15.94 -9.19
N THR A 24 -3.32 -16.03 -8.09
CA THR A 24 -3.76 -17.32 -7.53
C THR A 24 -4.63 -18.09 -8.53
N VAL A 25 -5.61 -17.43 -9.15
CA VAL A 25 -6.48 -18.05 -10.16
C VAL A 25 -5.69 -18.49 -11.39
N MET A 26 -4.73 -17.70 -11.85
CA MET A 26 -3.87 -18.05 -12.99
C MET A 26 -2.92 -19.21 -12.67
N CYS A 27 -2.34 -19.24 -11.46
CA CYS A 27 -1.54 -20.37 -11.00
C CYS A 27 -2.33 -21.69 -11.00
N LEU A 28 -3.63 -21.64 -10.68
CA LEU A 28 -4.51 -22.82 -10.71
C LEU A 28 -4.91 -23.25 -12.13
N LYS A 29 -4.97 -22.32 -13.10
CA LYS A 29 -5.42 -22.60 -14.47
C LYS A 29 -4.32 -23.03 -15.42
N GLU A 30 -3.16 -22.38 -15.40
CA GLU A 30 -2.12 -22.56 -16.43
C GLU A 30 -0.88 -23.30 -15.91
N SER A 31 -0.27 -22.82 -14.82
CA SER A 31 0.81 -23.49 -14.07
C SER A 31 1.37 -22.54 -13.00
N PHE A 32 1.65 -23.06 -11.81
CA PHE A 32 2.25 -22.27 -10.72
C PHE A 32 3.62 -21.69 -11.09
N SER A 33 4.45 -22.43 -11.84
CA SER A 33 5.83 -22.01 -12.15
C SER A 33 5.90 -20.75 -13.01
N SER A 34 4.92 -20.54 -13.89
CA SER A 34 4.90 -19.37 -14.78
C SER A 34 4.32 -18.14 -14.10
N TRP A 35 3.35 -18.34 -13.20
CA TRP A 35 2.58 -17.24 -12.63
C TRP A 35 3.04 -16.80 -11.24
N ALA A 36 3.78 -17.65 -10.51
CA ALA A 36 4.24 -17.32 -9.16
C ALA A 36 5.16 -16.09 -9.11
N VAL A 37 5.92 -15.80 -10.18
CA VAL A 37 6.77 -14.59 -10.25
C VAL A 37 5.94 -13.30 -10.14
N TYR A 38 4.68 -13.31 -10.57
CA TYR A 38 3.82 -12.13 -10.52
C TYR A 38 3.33 -11.79 -9.11
N TYR A 39 3.50 -12.69 -8.12
CA TYR A 39 3.33 -12.31 -6.71
C TYR A 39 4.30 -11.22 -6.27
N ALA A 40 5.44 -11.05 -6.96
CA ALA A 40 6.34 -9.92 -6.71
C ALA A 40 5.64 -8.57 -6.93
N PHE A 41 4.71 -8.47 -7.90
CA PHE A 41 3.92 -7.26 -8.11
C PHE A 41 2.91 -7.02 -7.00
N ALA A 42 2.28 -8.07 -6.47
CA ALA A 42 1.44 -7.96 -5.28
C ALA A 42 2.25 -7.47 -4.07
N PHE A 43 3.43 -8.04 -3.84
CA PHE A 43 4.35 -7.60 -2.80
C PHE A 43 4.77 -6.14 -2.98
N MET A 44 5.05 -5.70 -4.21
CA MET A 44 5.40 -4.31 -4.50
C MET A 44 4.24 -3.35 -4.22
N ALA A 45 3.01 -3.72 -4.61
CA ALA A 45 1.81 -2.93 -4.33
C ALA A 45 1.57 -2.78 -2.82
N LEU A 46 1.67 -3.89 -2.07
CA LEU A 46 1.57 -3.90 -0.61
C LEU A 46 2.73 -3.14 0.05
N GLY A 47 3.95 -3.28 -0.44
CA GLY A 47 5.11 -2.50 0.04
C GLY A 47 4.88 -1.00 -0.13
N THR A 48 4.35 -0.57 -1.28
CA THR A 48 4.00 0.83 -1.56
C THR A 48 2.91 1.33 -0.60
N TYR A 49 1.93 0.49 -0.28
CA TYR A 49 0.92 0.77 0.75
C TYR A 49 1.56 1.04 2.12
N PHE A 50 2.44 0.14 2.58
CA PHE A 50 3.11 0.29 3.88
C PHE A 50 4.02 1.51 3.93
N LEU A 51 4.76 1.80 2.87
CA LEU A 51 5.60 3.01 2.78
C LEU A 51 4.76 4.28 2.89
N ARG A 52 3.65 4.38 2.15
CA ARG A 52 2.74 5.53 2.24
C ARG A 52 2.12 5.66 3.62
N ARG A 53 1.74 4.54 4.25
CA ARG A 53 1.22 4.50 5.62
C ARG A 53 2.23 5.07 6.61
N PHE A 54 3.48 4.65 6.50
CA PHE A 54 4.57 5.10 7.35
C PHE A 54 4.84 6.60 7.15
N MET A 55 4.96 7.06 5.90
CA MET A 55 5.19 8.47 5.60
C MET A 55 4.07 9.37 6.13
N ARG A 56 2.80 8.93 6.04
CA ARG A 56 1.67 9.66 6.63
C ARG A 56 1.80 9.80 8.14
N LYS A 57 2.02 8.69 8.86
CA LYS A 57 2.18 8.72 10.32
C LYS A 57 3.34 9.63 10.73
N ARG A 58 4.45 9.59 10.00
CA ARG A 58 5.61 10.47 10.23
C ARG A 58 5.23 11.94 10.05
N MET A 59 4.51 12.28 8.98
CA MET A 59 4.08 13.66 8.74
C MET A 59 3.07 14.16 9.77
N GLU A 60 2.11 13.34 10.19
CA GLU A 60 1.16 13.68 11.24
C GLU A 60 1.88 14.01 12.55
N LYS A 61 2.92 13.24 12.91
CA LYS A 61 3.76 13.50 14.09
C LYS A 61 4.52 14.82 13.98
N HIS A 62 5.09 15.15 12.82
CA HIS A 62 5.76 16.42 12.60
C HIS A 62 4.81 17.63 12.64
N GLN A 63 3.60 17.50 12.10
CA GLN A 63 2.58 18.55 12.15
C GLN A 63 2.16 18.82 13.60
N ALA A 64 1.89 17.78 14.38
CA ALA A 64 1.53 17.91 15.79
C ALA A 64 2.64 18.60 16.61
N PHE A 65 3.91 18.29 16.33
CA PHE A 65 5.05 18.96 16.97
C PHE A 65 5.09 20.46 16.65
N LEU A 66 4.93 20.84 15.36
CA LEU A 66 4.91 22.25 14.96
C LEU A 66 3.73 23.03 15.55
N GLU A 67 2.55 22.41 15.66
CA GLU A 67 1.38 23.01 16.32
C GLU A 67 1.67 23.30 17.80
N SER A 68 2.30 22.35 18.51
CA SER A 68 2.67 22.54 19.92
C SER A 68 3.71 23.66 20.13
N GLN A 69 4.59 23.89 19.15
CA GLN A 69 5.59 24.96 19.18
C GLN A 69 5.00 26.34 18.84
N LYS A 70 3.88 26.41 18.11
CA LYS A 70 3.16 27.66 17.83
C LYS A 70 2.28 28.13 18.99
N GLN A 71 1.94 27.22 19.90
CA GLN A 71 1.04 27.47 21.02
C GLN A 71 1.79 27.85 22.32
N LYS A 72 3.12 27.77 22.30
CA LYS A 72 4.03 28.35 23.29
C LYS A 72 4.48 29.74 22.86
#